data_AF-A0A1U7HTJ1-F1
#
_entry.id   AF-A0A1U7HTJ1-F1
#
_cell.length_a   1.000
_cell.length_b   1.000
_cell.length_c   1.000
_cell.angle_alpha   90.00
_cell.angle_beta   90.00
_cell.angle_gamma   90.00
#
_symmetry.space_group_name_H-M   'P 1'
#
loop_
_entity.id
_entity.type
_entity.pdbx_description
1 polymer ?
#
loop_
_entity_poly.entity_id
_entity_poly.type
_entity_poly.pdbx_seq_one_letter_code
_entity_poly.pdbx_strand_id
1 'polypeptide(L)'
;MTLRDKVVAHHISDGSELIPAEIRVNPSFDNSQLLNTPLPKGYTIDDEGIINNYATEPDMYLADYPSPEQQKRYVSLGAGATLLVAITLLTAFAIS
;
A
#
# COMPACT_ATOMS: atom_id res chain seq x y z
N MET A 1 -12.58 4.35 59.39
CA MET A 1 -12.48 3.77 58.04
C MET A 1 -11.91 4.86 57.13
N THR A 2 -10.61 4.80 56.85
CA THR A 2 -9.81 5.89 56.26
C THR A 2 -9.88 5.88 54.73
N LEU A 3 -10.14 7.05 54.13
CA LEU A 3 -10.26 7.34 52.69
C LEU A 3 -8.93 7.24 51.93
N ARG A 4 -8.19 6.12 52.05
CA ARG A 4 -6.90 5.93 51.37
C ARG A 4 -6.89 4.92 50.23
N ASP A 5 -8.02 4.25 49.98
CA ASP A 5 -8.01 3.01 49.20
C ASP A 5 -8.87 3.06 47.94
N LYS A 6 -8.72 4.12 47.15
CA LYS A 6 -9.28 4.11 45.78
C LYS A 6 -8.40 4.89 44.81
N VAL A 7 -7.11 4.57 44.80
CA VAL A 7 -6.28 4.83 43.61
C VAL A 7 -6.76 3.83 42.56
N VAL A 8 -7.61 4.29 41.65
CA VAL A 8 -7.97 3.53 40.46
C VAL A 8 -6.69 3.43 39.63
N ALA A 9 -6.00 2.30 39.75
CA ALA A 9 -4.88 1.97 38.90
C ALA A 9 -5.39 1.93 37.46
N HIS A 10 -5.05 2.93 36.65
CA HIS A 10 -5.21 2.84 35.21
C HIS A 10 -4.31 1.69 34.77
N HIS A 11 -4.92 0.61 34.25
CA HIS A 11 -4.18 -0.45 33.60
C HIS A 11 -3.50 0.20 32.38
N ILE A 12 -2.19 0.43 32.47
CA ILE A 12 -1.41 0.88 31.32
C ILE A 12 -1.23 -0.36 30.46
N SER A 13 -1.86 -0.33 29.29
CA SER A 13 -1.74 -1.38 28.28
C SER A 13 -0.27 -1.59 27.95
N ASP A 14 0.24 -2.80 28.21
CA ASP A 14 1.62 -3.20 27.89
C ASP A 14 1.67 -4.00 26.58
N GLY A 15 0.51 -4.21 25.94
CA GLY A 15 0.38 -4.93 24.68
C GLY A 15 0.30 -6.45 24.86
N SER A 16 0.43 -6.97 26.08
CA SER A 16 0.30 -8.41 26.37
C SER A 16 -1.15 -8.93 26.26
N GLU A 17 -2.12 -8.03 26.35
CA GLU A 17 -3.55 -8.30 26.18
C GLU A 17 -3.99 -8.40 24.71
N LEU A 18 -3.13 -8.01 23.77
CA LEU A 18 -3.42 -8.14 22.36
C LEU A 18 -3.25 -9.61 21.97
N ILE A 19 -4.25 -10.16 21.25
CA ILE A 19 -4.01 -11.38 20.50
C ILE A 19 -2.86 -11.06 19.54
N PRO A 20 -1.70 -11.72 19.65
CA PRO A 20 -0.57 -11.42 18.78
C PRO A 20 -1.01 -11.64 17.33
N ALA A 21 -0.61 -10.72 16.45
CA ALA A 21 -0.79 -10.92 15.02
C ALA A 21 0.06 -12.11 14.53
N GLU A 22 1.07 -12.52 15.31
CA GLU A 22 1.96 -13.63 15.01
C GLU A 22 1.47 -14.95 15.61
N ILE A 23 1.51 -16.02 14.79
CA ILE A 23 1.43 -17.39 15.29
C ILE A 23 2.85 -17.81 15.68
N ARG A 24 3.08 -18.05 16.97
CA ARG A 24 4.33 -18.65 17.47
C ARG A 24 4.51 -20.04 16.87
N VAL A 25 5.37 -20.16 15.85
CA VAL A 25 5.74 -21.46 15.29
C VAL A 25 6.61 -22.19 16.33
N ASN A 26 6.21 -23.41 16.68
CA ASN A 26 6.90 -24.23 17.67
C ASN A 26 8.36 -24.51 17.22
N PRO A 27 9.39 -24.11 17.99
CA PRO A 27 10.80 -24.20 17.57
C PRO A 27 11.38 -25.63 17.59
N SER A 28 10.55 -26.67 17.75
CA SER A 28 10.98 -28.05 17.50
C SER A 28 11.19 -28.36 16.01
N PHE A 29 10.80 -27.45 15.12
CA PHE A 29 11.30 -27.43 13.74
C PHE A 29 12.71 -26.86 13.71
N ASP A 30 13.63 -27.62 13.15
CA ASP A 30 15.02 -27.24 12.94
C ASP A 30 15.12 -26.00 12.03
N ASN A 31 15.12 -24.82 12.65
CA ASN A 31 15.17 -23.50 12.01
C ASN A 31 16.44 -23.30 11.16
N SER A 32 17.47 -24.14 11.34
CA SER A 32 18.70 -24.06 10.56
C SER A 32 18.48 -24.37 9.08
N GLN A 33 17.46 -25.17 8.73
CA GLN A 33 17.19 -25.51 7.34
C GLN A 33 16.43 -24.40 6.60
N LEU A 34 15.55 -23.65 7.29
CA LEU A 34 14.83 -22.50 6.72
C LEU A 34 15.69 -21.24 6.63
N LEU A 35 16.68 -21.07 7.52
CA LEU A 35 17.67 -20.00 7.41
C LEU A 35 18.61 -20.18 6.20
N ASN A 36 18.81 -21.43 5.78
CA ASN A 36 19.68 -21.80 4.66
C ASN A 36 18.94 -21.94 3.32
N THR A 37 17.61 -21.79 3.31
CA THR A 37 16.82 -21.71 2.08
C THR A 37 16.57 -20.23 1.77
N PRO A 38 16.95 -19.73 0.57
CA PRO A 38 16.59 -18.39 0.16
C PRO A 38 15.08 -18.23 0.23
N LEU A 39 14.60 -17.25 1.00
CA LEU A 39 13.18 -16.93 1.03
C LEU A 39 12.68 -16.64 -0.40
N PRO A 40 11.41 -16.94 -0.72
CA PRO A 40 10.84 -16.57 -2.00
C PRO A 40 10.99 -15.05 -2.23
N LYS A 41 11.17 -14.65 -3.49
CA LYS A 41 11.30 -13.22 -3.83
C LYS A 41 10.07 -12.47 -3.31
N GLY A 42 10.29 -11.48 -2.45
CA GLY A 42 9.23 -10.65 -1.88
C GLY A 42 8.90 -10.91 -0.40
N TYR A 43 9.70 -11.72 0.30
CA TYR A 43 9.65 -11.86 1.75
C TYR A 43 10.89 -11.23 2.39
N THR A 44 10.71 -10.58 3.54
CA THR A 44 11.79 -10.04 4.38
C THR A 44 11.76 -10.70 5.75
N ILE A 45 12.90 -10.72 6.43
CA ILE A 45 13.04 -11.17 7.82
C ILE A 45 13.27 -9.92 8.67
N ASP A 46 12.65 -9.85 9.84
CA ASP A 46 12.91 -8.79 10.82
C ASP A 46 14.20 -9.06 11.64
N ASP A 47 14.51 -8.13 12.55
CA ASP A 47 15.67 -8.23 13.45
C ASP A 47 15.56 -9.38 14.46
N GLU A 48 14.35 -9.95 14.62
CA GLU A 48 14.06 -11.08 15.51
C GLU A 48 14.13 -12.44 14.79
N GLY A 49 14.33 -12.44 13.47
CA GLY A 49 14.40 -13.66 12.66
C GLY A 49 13.04 -14.19 12.18
N ILE A 50 11.97 -13.39 12.30
CA ILE A 50 10.60 -13.73 11.93
C ILE A 50 10.30 -13.23 10.51
N ILE A 51 9.59 -14.03 9.72
CA ILE A 51 9.18 -13.66 8.36
C ILE A 51 8.06 -12.62 8.44
N ASN A 52 8.28 -11.48 7.81
CA ASN A 52 7.30 -10.41 7.71
C ASN A 52 6.18 -10.76 6.72
N ASN A 53 4.93 -10.45 7.09
CA ASN A 53 3.76 -10.51 6.19
C ASN A 53 3.46 -9.14 5.53
N TYR A 54 4.47 -8.29 5.39
CA TYR A 54 4.32 -7.03 4.65
C TYR A 54 4.41 -7.30 3.15
N ALA A 55 3.58 -6.61 2.37
CA ALA A 55 3.70 -6.62 0.93
C ALA A 55 5.05 -6.00 0.53
N THR A 56 5.80 -6.69 -0.34
CA THR A 56 7.00 -6.08 -0.96
C THR A 56 6.57 -4.94 -1.87
N GLU A 57 7.19 -3.78 -1.69
CA GLU A 57 6.95 -2.63 -2.56
C GLU A 57 7.41 -2.99 -3.99
N PRO A 58 6.54 -2.80 -5.01
CA PRO A 58 6.94 -3.06 -6.39
C PRO A 58 8.02 -2.05 -6.83
N ASP A 59 8.90 -2.49 -7.71
CA ASP A 59 9.93 -1.61 -8.27
C ASP A 59 9.28 -0.37 -8.94
N MET A 60 9.76 0.82 -8.57
CA MET A 60 9.30 2.06 -9.16
C MET A 60 9.84 2.19 -10.59
N TYR A 61 8.95 2.36 -11.57
CA TYR A 61 9.32 2.62 -12.96
C TYR A 61 9.05 4.08 -13.32
N LEU A 62 9.95 4.68 -14.10
CA LEU A 62 9.73 6.00 -14.69
C LEU A 62 8.77 5.89 -15.87
N ALA A 63 7.99 6.95 -16.09
CA ALA A 63 7.15 7.03 -17.28
C ALA A 63 8.01 7.31 -18.52
N ASP A 64 7.81 6.51 -19.56
CA ASP A 64 8.44 6.75 -20.87
C ASP A 64 7.73 7.88 -21.61
N TYR A 65 8.52 8.69 -22.32
CA TYR A 65 7.99 9.72 -23.20
C TYR A 65 7.22 9.08 -24.37
N PRO A 66 6.06 9.62 -24.79
CA PRO A 66 5.24 9.00 -25.82
C PRO A 66 5.95 8.92 -27.17
N SER A 67 5.74 7.82 -27.89
CA SER A 67 6.27 7.62 -29.23
C SER A 67 5.68 8.65 -30.23
N PRO A 68 6.33 8.90 -31.38
CA PRO A 68 5.78 9.81 -32.39
C PRO A 68 4.39 9.43 -32.89
N GLU A 69 4.05 8.13 -32.90
CA GLU A 69 2.71 7.65 -33.25
C GLU A 69 1.68 8.00 -32.17
N GLN A 70 2.02 7.76 -30.90
CA GLN A 70 1.18 8.12 -29.76
C GLN A 70 0.92 9.62 -29.72
N GLN A 71 1.94 10.44 -29.96
CA GLN A 71 1.79 11.90 -30.02
C GLN A 71 0.80 12.33 -31.10
N LYS A 72 0.88 11.76 -32.32
CA LYS A 72 -0.07 12.06 -33.40
C LYS A 72 -1.50 11.69 -33.00
N ARG A 73 -1.68 10.55 -32.34
CA ARG A 73 -2.99 10.11 -31.84
C ARG A 73 -3.53 11.03 -30.73
N TYR A 74 -2.68 11.55 -29.86
CA TYR A 74 -3.09 12.52 -28.85
C TYR A 74 -3.48 13.86 -29.46
N VAL A 75 -2.75 14.31 -30.49
CA VAL A 75 -3.13 15.52 -31.24
C VAL A 75 -4.50 15.36 -31.90
N SER A 76 -4.76 14.22 -32.55
CA SER A 76 -6.07 13.99 -33.18
C SER A 76 -7.21 13.91 -32.17
N LEU A 77 -6.97 13.24 -31.03
CA LEU A 77 -7.95 13.17 -29.93
C LEU A 77 -8.24 14.55 -29.34
N GLY A 78 -7.19 15.34 -29.08
CA GLY A 78 -7.32 16.70 -28.55
C GLY A 78 -8.06 17.63 -29.52
N ALA A 79 -7.76 17.54 -30.82
CA ALA A 79 -8.45 18.30 -31.85
C ALA A 79 -9.94 17.95 -31.90
N GLY A 80 -10.27 16.64 -31.90
CA GLY A 80 -11.66 16.17 -31.88
C GLY A 80 -12.43 16.62 -30.65
N ALA A 81 -11.83 16.49 -29.45
CA ALA A 81 -12.43 16.93 -28.20
C ALA A 81 -12.69 18.45 -28.20
N THR A 82 -11.72 19.24 -28.66
CA THR A 82 -11.84 20.71 -28.71
C THR A 82 -12.95 21.13 -29.66
N LEU A 83 -13.02 20.52 -30.85
CA LEU A 83 -14.05 20.80 -31.84
C LEU A 83 -15.44 20.45 -31.32
N LEU A 84 -15.59 19.31 -30.63
CA LEU A 84 -16.85 18.92 -29.99
C LEU A 84 -17.30 19.97 -28.98
N VAL A 85 -16.42 20.38 -28.06
CA VAL A 85 -16.73 21.40 -27.05
C VAL A 85 -17.11 22.73 -27.70
N ALA A 86 -16.37 23.16 -28.71
CA ALA A 86 -16.65 24.40 -29.43
C ALA A 86 -18.04 24.37 -30.08
N ILE A 87 -18.39 23.27 -30.77
CA ILE A 87 -19.72 23.10 -31.38
C ILE A 87 -20.81 23.13 -30.30
N THR A 88 -20.62 22.44 -29.18
CA THR A 88 -21.60 22.44 -28.09
C THR A 88 -21.84 23.86 -27.55
N LEU A 89 -20.77 24.63 -27.31
CA LEU A 89 -20.88 26.02 -26.83
C LEU A 89 -21.55 26.94 -27.85
N LEU A 90 -21.17 26.84 -29.12
CA LEU A 90 -21.79 27.62 -30.20
C LEU A 90 -23.27 27.29 -30.35
N THR A 91 -23.64 26.01 -30.23
CA THR A 91 -25.04 25.56 -30.29
C THR A 91 -25.83 26.15 -29.13
N ALA A 92 -25.30 26.05 -27.90
CA ALA A 92 -25.95 26.60 -26.71
C ALA A 92 -26.14 28.12 -26.80
N PHE A 93 -25.14 28.85 -27.31
CA PHE A 93 -25.23 30.29 -27.54
C PHE A 93 -26.24 30.65 -28.64
N ALA A 94 -26.33 29.86 -29.71
CA ALA A 94 -27.24 30.13 -30.81
C ALA A 94 -28.72 29.97 -30.43
N ILE A 95 -29.03 29.14 -29.45
CA ILE A 95 -30.40 28.88 -28.99
C ILE A 95 -30.80 29.65 -27.72
N SER A 96 -29.87 30.30 -27.02
CA SER A 96 -30.14 31.09 -25.82
C SER A 96 -30.80 32.43 -26.16
#